data_AF-A0AAN9G944-F1
#
_entry.id   AF-A0AAN9G944-F1
#
_cell.length_a   1.000
_cell.length_b   1.000
_cell.length_c   1.000
_cell.angle_alpha   90.00
_cell.angle_beta   90.00
_cell.angle_gamma   90.00
#
_symmetry.space_group_name_H-M   'P 1'
#
loop_
_entity.id
_entity.type
_entity.pdbx_description
1 polymer ?
#
loop_
_entity_poly.entity_id
_entity_poly.type
_entity_poly.pdbx_seq_one_letter_code
_entity_poly.pdbx_strand_id
1 'polypeptide(L)'
;MLRIIAALSLLAGLSSAIVCLPEMCDSVKQPLLDCQGGVVKNGGFCGCTDVCAKIEGEDCQAEFMFGMIPSGQCDQGLHCVKQEHRAFGVGTCAQSHPDVDLGVIHHGVKREAGKVQTRCEQMRLSSMIIMVVYKGQWFPKCDTEGNFLPMQCDNTQHCFCVDKLMGTVQEGTKVLGAANC
;
A
#
# COMPACT_ATOMS: atom_id res chain seq x y z
N MET A 1 -41.75 23.94 16.72
CA MET A 1 -40.58 24.32 15.90
C MET A 1 -39.43 23.32 16.10
N LEU A 2 -39.69 22.02 15.93
CA LEU A 2 -38.71 20.95 16.20
C LEU A 2 -38.86 19.78 15.19
N ARG A 3 -39.19 20.11 13.94
CA ARG A 3 -39.32 19.14 12.84
C ARG A 3 -38.58 19.55 11.56
N ILE A 4 -37.93 20.73 11.56
CA ILE A 4 -37.21 21.25 10.39
C ILE A 4 -35.71 20.93 10.46
N ILE A 5 -35.17 20.64 11.65
CA ILE A 5 -33.72 20.40 11.84
C ILE A 5 -33.29 19.01 11.32
N ALA A 6 -34.21 18.04 11.22
CA ALA A 6 -33.88 16.68 10.79
C ALA A 6 -33.72 16.51 9.26
N ALA A 7 -34.07 17.53 8.46
CA ALA A 7 -34.00 17.44 7.00
C ALA A 7 -32.66 17.91 6.41
N LEU A 8 -31.77 18.52 7.21
CA LEU A 8 -30.51 19.09 6.75
C LEU A 8 -29.29 18.15 6.88
N SER A 9 -29.44 16.94 7.42
CA SER A 9 -28.35 15.97 7.58
C SER A 9 -28.14 15.03 6.39
N LEU A 10 -28.87 15.20 5.29
CA LEU A 10 -28.79 14.35 4.09
C LEU A 10 -27.77 14.82 3.03
N LEU A 11 -26.80 15.67 3.40
CA LEU A 11 -25.69 16.08 2.51
C LEU A 11 -24.32 15.54 2.94
N ALA A 12 -24.28 14.42 3.68
CA ALA A 12 -23.02 13.72 3.98
C ALA A 12 -22.83 12.55 3.01
N GLY A 13 -22.28 12.84 1.83
CA GLY A 13 -21.99 11.81 0.84
C GLY A 13 -21.25 12.28 -0.41
N LEU A 14 -20.43 13.33 -0.33
CA LEU A 14 -19.43 13.56 -1.38
C LEU A 14 -18.25 12.63 -1.10
N SER A 15 -18.36 11.39 -1.60
CA SER A 15 -17.18 10.56 -1.83
C SER A 15 -16.15 11.42 -2.57
N SER A 16 -14.99 11.64 -1.96
CA SER A 16 -13.91 12.46 -2.51
C SER A 16 -13.19 11.71 -3.64
N ALA A 17 -13.94 11.24 -4.62
CA ALA A 17 -13.41 10.86 -5.91
C ALA A 17 -13.67 12.05 -6.84
N ILE A 18 -12.61 12.71 -7.30
CA ILE A 18 -12.72 13.70 -8.38
C ILE A 18 -13.15 12.91 -9.62
N VAL A 19 -14.45 12.91 -9.91
CA VAL A 19 -15.00 12.29 -11.11
C VAL A 19 -14.80 13.27 -12.26
N CYS A 20 -14.15 12.79 -13.32
CA CYS A 20 -13.94 13.55 -14.54
C CYS A 20 -15.23 13.62 -15.35
N LEU A 21 -15.84 14.81 -15.42
CA LEU A 21 -16.97 15.08 -16.30
C LEU A 21 -16.45 15.58 -17.67
N PRO A 22 -17.16 15.28 -18.77
CA PRO A 22 -16.75 15.71 -20.10
C PRO A 22 -16.62 17.23 -20.25
N GLU A 23 -17.48 18.01 -19.58
CA GLU A 23 -17.45 19.48 -19.60
C GLU A 23 -16.18 20.08 -18.98
N MET A 24 -15.42 19.29 -18.22
CA MET A 24 -14.16 19.74 -17.61
C MET A 24 -13.06 19.98 -18.65
N CYS A 25 -13.18 19.38 -19.84
CA CYS A 25 -12.21 19.56 -20.91
C CYS A 25 -12.46 20.82 -21.74
N ASP A 26 -13.64 21.44 -21.67
CA ASP A 26 -14.04 22.57 -22.54
C ASP A 26 -13.18 23.82 -22.31
N SER A 27 -12.66 24.00 -21.10
CA SER A 27 -11.76 25.11 -20.76
C SER A 27 -10.28 24.74 -20.80
N VAL A 28 -9.94 23.50 -21.17
CA VAL A 28 -8.57 23.01 -21.19
C VAL A 28 -8.04 23.08 -22.61
N LYS A 29 -6.97 23.85 -22.82
CA LYS A 29 -6.28 23.92 -24.11
C LYS A 29 -5.04 23.02 -24.09
N GLN A 30 -4.80 22.32 -25.19
CA GLN A 30 -3.57 21.55 -25.37
C GLN A 30 -2.36 22.51 -25.32
N PRO A 31 -1.39 22.28 -24.41
CA PRO A 31 -0.13 23.00 -24.45
C PRO A 31 0.67 22.58 -25.69
N LEU A 32 1.60 23.44 -26.13
CA LEU A 32 2.58 23.06 -27.13
C LEU A 32 3.50 22.00 -26.52
N LEU A 33 3.57 20.83 -27.15
CA LEU A 33 4.38 19.70 -26.70
C LEU A 33 5.69 19.67 -27.47
N ASP A 34 6.80 19.86 -26.76
CA ASP A 34 8.16 19.62 -27.25
C ASP A 34 8.75 18.45 -26.44
N CYS A 35 8.36 17.24 -26.81
CA CYS A 35 8.66 16.03 -26.06
C CYS A 35 10.01 15.46 -26.48
N GLN A 36 10.83 15.12 -25.49
CA GLN A 36 12.07 14.36 -25.73
C GLN A 36 11.76 12.92 -26.17
N GLY A 37 10.67 12.35 -25.66
CA GLY A 37 10.12 11.05 -26.05
C GLY A 37 8.82 11.17 -26.85
N GLY A 38 8.04 10.09 -26.87
CA GLY A 38 6.72 10.04 -27.48
C GLY A 38 5.67 10.90 -26.79
N VAL A 39 4.46 10.89 -27.36
CA VAL A 39 3.29 11.60 -26.83
C VAL A 39 2.26 10.59 -26.33
N VAL A 40 1.87 10.74 -25.07
CA VAL A 40 0.79 9.98 -24.44
C VAL A 40 -0.52 10.69 -24.70
N LYS A 41 -1.42 10.02 -25.44
CA LYS A 41 -2.76 10.53 -25.72
C LYS A 41 -3.61 10.54 -24.46
N ASN A 42 -4.29 11.67 -24.20
CA ASN A 42 -5.16 11.83 -23.03
C ASN A 42 -4.45 11.51 -21.69
N GLY A 43 -3.14 11.76 -21.59
CA GLY A 43 -2.38 11.51 -20.36
C GLY A 43 -2.46 12.65 -19.34
N GLY A 44 -3.00 13.81 -19.74
CA GLY A 44 -3.22 14.95 -18.87
C GLY A 44 -4.41 14.76 -17.92
N PHE A 45 -4.66 15.78 -17.09
CA PHE A 45 -5.74 15.73 -16.09
C PHE A 45 -7.09 15.41 -16.76
N CYS A 46 -7.80 14.42 -16.21
CA CYS A 46 -9.06 13.91 -16.74
C CYS A 46 -9.04 13.45 -18.20
N GLY A 47 -7.85 13.22 -18.77
CA GLY A 47 -7.67 12.86 -20.17
C GLY A 47 -7.95 13.99 -21.17
N CYS A 48 -8.01 15.24 -20.72
CA CYS A 48 -8.36 16.37 -21.58
C CYS A 48 -7.21 16.81 -22.50
N THR A 49 -5.98 16.39 -22.24
CA THR A 49 -4.80 16.81 -23.01
C THR A 49 -3.82 15.67 -23.21
N ASP A 50 -3.07 15.77 -24.30
CA ASP A 50 -1.90 14.95 -24.53
C ASP A 50 -0.72 15.46 -23.68
N VAL A 51 0.16 14.55 -23.27
CA VAL A 51 1.37 14.86 -22.49
C VAL A 51 2.57 14.12 -23.04
N CYS A 52 3.77 14.55 -22.68
CA CYS A 52 4.98 13.83 -23.04
C CYS A 52 5.08 12.51 -22.27
N ALA A 53 5.48 11.46 -22.99
CA ALA A 53 5.84 10.20 -22.38
C ALA A 53 7.14 10.37 -21.57
N LYS A 54 7.25 9.59 -20.49
CA LYS A 54 8.39 9.60 -19.60
C LYS A 54 9.55 8.80 -20.19
N ILE A 55 10.73 9.40 -20.21
CA ILE A 55 11.94 8.76 -20.74
C ILE A 55 12.65 7.93 -19.66
N GLU A 56 13.67 7.19 -20.05
CA GLU A 56 14.44 6.33 -19.16
C GLU A 56 15.03 7.12 -17.96
N GLY A 57 14.84 6.60 -16.76
CA GLY A 57 15.26 7.24 -15.51
C GLY A 57 14.25 8.20 -14.89
N GLU A 58 13.16 8.55 -15.58
CA GLU A 58 12.12 9.43 -15.02
C GLU A 58 11.11 8.68 -14.14
N ASP A 59 10.54 9.40 -13.18
CA ASP A 59 9.50 8.88 -12.30
C ASP A 59 8.20 8.63 -13.07
N CYS A 60 7.57 7.50 -12.78
CA CYS A 60 6.35 7.03 -13.43
C CYS A 60 5.39 6.41 -12.42
N GLN A 61 4.15 6.17 -12.84
CA GLN A 61 3.11 5.60 -11.98
C GLN A 61 2.64 4.26 -12.53
N ALA A 62 2.87 3.17 -11.80
CA ALA A 62 2.44 1.82 -12.21
C ALA A 62 0.95 1.56 -11.91
N GLU A 63 0.43 2.08 -10.79
CA GLU A 63 -0.98 1.95 -10.42
C GLU A 63 -1.69 3.31 -10.39
N PHE A 64 -2.74 3.47 -11.19
CA PHE A 64 -3.53 4.69 -11.20
C PHE A 64 -4.52 4.69 -10.01
N MET A 65 -4.20 5.46 -8.97
CA MET A 65 -5.12 5.73 -7.86
C MET A 65 -5.97 6.96 -8.21
N PHE A 66 -7.29 6.76 -8.30
CA PHE A 66 -8.25 7.82 -8.60
C PHE A 66 -8.10 9.02 -7.64
N GLY A 67 -7.90 10.21 -8.19
CA GLY A 67 -7.82 11.47 -7.44
C GLY A 67 -6.42 12.01 -7.18
N MET A 68 -5.35 11.28 -7.55
CA MET A 68 -3.98 11.81 -7.54
C MET A 68 -3.49 12.12 -8.97
N ILE A 69 -2.62 13.11 -9.09
CA ILE A 69 -1.97 13.45 -10.36
C ILE A 69 -1.03 12.28 -10.71
N PRO A 70 -1.25 11.54 -11.81
CA PRO A 70 -0.38 10.44 -12.17
C PRO A 70 1.03 10.99 -12.44
N SER A 71 2.07 10.27 -12.00
CA SER A 71 3.47 10.60 -12.33
C SER A 71 3.82 10.43 -13.81
N GLY A 72 2.87 10.01 -14.65
CA GLY A 72 3.01 9.87 -16.10
C GLY A 72 3.28 8.43 -16.55
N GLN A 73 3.09 8.19 -17.85
CA GLN A 73 3.36 6.91 -18.50
C GLN A 73 4.71 6.93 -19.21
N CYS A 74 5.42 5.82 -19.19
CA CYS A 74 6.70 5.66 -19.87
C CYS A 74 6.55 5.64 -21.39
N ASP A 75 7.62 6.02 -22.08
CA ASP A 75 7.73 6.01 -23.53
C ASP A 75 7.79 4.58 -24.10
N GLN A 76 7.67 4.46 -25.41
CA GLN A 76 7.64 3.19 -26.11
C GLN A 76 8.90 2.34 -25.79
N GLY A 77 8.67 1.09 -25.38
CA GLY A 77 9.75 0.16 -25.01
C GLY A 77 10.26 0.32 -23.57
N LEU A 78 9.73 1.28 -22.80
CA LEU A 78 10.03 1.45 -21.39
C LEU A 78 8.85 0.98 -20.52
N HIS A 79 9.18 0.42 -19.37
CA HIS A 79 8.23 -0.04 -18.37
C HIS A 79 8.44 0.70 -17.07
N CYS A 80 7.33 0.96 -16.36
CA CYS A 80 7.40 1.58 -15.05
C CYS A 80 7.79 0.53 -13.99
N VAL A 81 9.05 0.55 -13.56
CA VAL A 81 9.57 -0.37 -12.54
C VAL A 81 9.26 0.19 -11.16
N LYS A 82 8.32 -0.43 -10.45
CA LYS A 82 7.91 -0.05 -9.09
C LYS A 82 9.06 -0.22 -8.10
N GLN A 83 9.27 0.77 -7.25
CA GLN A 83 10.29 0.70 -6.19
C GLN A 83 9.65 0.45 -4.83
N GLU A 84 10.15 -0.53 -4.06
CA GLU A 84 9.56 -0.95 -2.76
C GLU A 84 9.50 0.18 -1.71
N HIS A 85 10.38 1.18 -1.79
CA HIS A 85 10.42 2.30 -0.85
C HIS A 85 9.54 3.49 -1.24
N ARG A 86 8.89 3.45 -2.41
CA ARG A 86 8.05 4.55 -2.89
C ARG A 86 6.59 4.21 -2.71
N ALA A 87 5.89 5.08 -1.98
CA ALA A 87 4.47 4.91 -1.72
C ALA A 87 3.65 4.98 -3.02
N PHE A 88 2.46 4.38 -2.99
CA PHE A 88 1.43 4.49 -4.01
C PHE A 88 1.73 3.91 -5.39
N GLY A 89 2.76 3.07 -5.57
CA GLY A 89 3.02 2.48 -6.89
C GLY A 89 3.81 3.38 -7.83
N VAL A 90 4.52 4.37 -7.29
CA VAL A 90 5.51 5.16 -8.02
C VAL A 90 6.71 4.27 -8.35
N GLY A 91 7.20 4.40 -9.58
CA GLY A 91 8.36 3.70 -10.10
C GLY A 91 9.26 4.61 -10.90
N THR A 92 10.16 4.00 -11.67
CA THR A 92 11.03 4.68 -12.64
C THR A 92 10.95 3.99 -13.99
N CYS A 93 10.91 4.76 -15.08
CA CYS A 93 10.93 4.21 -16.41
C CYS A 93 12.29 3.58 -16.71
N ALA A 94 12.29 2.30 -17.05
CA ALA A 94 13.47 1.58 -17.48
C ALA A 94 13.10 0.66 -18.64
N GLN A 95 14.07 0.31 -19.47
CA GLN A 95 13.88 -0.79 -20.41
C GLN A 95 13.55 -2.03 -19.59
N SER A 96 12.48 -2.74 -19.94
CA SER A 96 12.24 -4.04 -19.34
C SER A 96 13.43 -4.92 -19.70
N HIS A 97 14.30 -5.20 -18.73
CA HIS A 97 15.18 -6.35 -18.90
C HIS A 97 14.24 -7.56 -19.11
N PRO A 98 14.46 -8.43 -20.11
CA PRO A 98 13.59 -9.56 -20.42
C PRO A 98 13.53 -10.66 -19.33
N ASP A 99 13.81 -10.35 -18.06
CA ASP A 99 13.90 -11.30 -16.96
C ASP A 99 13.07 -10.87 -15.72
N VAL A 100 11.81 -10.50 -15.94
CA VAL A 100 10.76 -10.65 -14.92
C VAL A 100 9.71 -11.58 -15.55
N ASP A 101 9.98 -12.86 -15.70
CA ASP A 101 10.38 -13.71 -14.59
C ASP A 101 9.18 -13.96 -13.66
N LEU A 102 7.95 -13.92 -14.18
CA LEU A 102 6.75 -14.36 -13.48
C LEU A 102 6.78 -15.91 -13.39
N GLY A 103 7.80 -16.49 -12.76
CA GLY A 103 7.91 -17.94 -12.61
C GLY A 103 9.27 -18.63 -12.51
N VAL A 104 10.42 -17.96 -12.28
CA VAL A 104 11.72 -18.68 -12.22
C VAL A 104 12.43 -18.51 -10.87
N ILE A 105 12.74 -19.67 -10.29
CA ILE A 105 13.69 -19.85 -9.19
C ILE A 105 15.09 -19.55 -9.74
N HIS A 106 15.66 -18.39 -9.41
CA HIS A 106 17.06 -18.10 -9.72
C HIS A 106 17.99 -18.87 -8.77
N HIS A 107 18.64 -19.93 -9.27
CA HIS A 107 19.93 -20.37 -8.73
C HIS A 107 21.01 -19.39 -9.21
N GLY A 108 21.32 -18.34 -8.45
CA GLY A 108 22.55 -17.57 -8.72
C GLY A 108 22.60 -16.11 -8.32
N VAL A 109 21.49 -15.48 -7.91
CA VAL A 109 21.57 -14.13 -7.30
C VAL A 109 21.69 -14.31 -5.80
N LYS A 110 22.89 -14.07 -5.24
CA LYS A 110 23.04 -13.82 -3.80
C LYS A 110 22.35 -12.50 -3.48
N ARG A 111 21.03 -12.51 -3.33
CA ARG A 111 20.35 -11.51 -2.52
C ARG A 111 21.01 -11.64 -1.15
N GLU A 112 21.65 -10.59 -0.65
CA GLU A 112 21.81 -10.49 0.80
C GLU A 112 20.41 -10.70 1.34
N ALA A 113 20.22 -11.79 2.08
CA ALA A 113 18.93 -12.14 2.64
C ALA A 113 18.57 -11.01 3.61
N GLY A 114 17.87 -9.98 3.10
CA GLY A 114 17.14 -9.06 3.94
C GLY A 114 16.37 -9.92 4.90
N LYS A 115 16.61 -9.70 6.21
CA LYS A 115 16.11 -10.54 7.31
C LYS A 115 14.66 -10.91 7.01
N VAL A 116 14.41 -12.18 6.66
CA VAL A 116 13.05 -12.65 6.36
C VAL A 116 12.24 -12.42 7.63
N GLN A 117 11.25 -11.55 7.54
CA GLN A 117 10.44 -11.18 8.69
C GLN A 117 9.74 -12.42 9.24
N THR A 118 9.86 -12.65 10.54
CA THR A 118 9.24 -13.81 11.18
C THR A 118 7.73 -13.61 11.32
N ARG A 119 7.00 -14.69 11.63
CA ARG A 119 5.55 -14.61 11.86
C ARG A 119 5.17 -13.68 13.01
N CYS A 120 5.94 -13.65 14.11
CA CYS A 120 5.67 -12.72 15.21
C CYS A 120 5.90 -11.27 14.79
N GLU A 121 7.00 -10.99 14.11
CA GLU A 121 7.31 -9.64 13.62
C GLU A 121 6.25 -9.17 12.64
N GLN A 122 5.83 -10.02 11.71
CA GLN A 122 4.78 -9.73 10.75
C GLN A 122 3.47 -9.41 11.46
N MET A 123 3.04 -10.27 12.38
CA MET A 123 1.82 -10.06 13.16
C MET A 123 1.90 -8.79 14.02
N ARG A 124 3.06 -8.46 14.59
CA ARG A 124 3.29 -7.22 15.34
C ARG A 124 3.07 -5.98 14.48
N LEU A 125 3.62 -5.96 13.26
CA LEU A 125 3.37 -4.86 12.32
C LEU A 125 1.89 -4.79 11.93
N SER A 126 1.27 -5.93 11.60
CA SER A 126 -0.15 -5.98 11.26
C SER A 126 -1.06 -5.47 12.39
N SER A 127 -0.74 -5.80 13.64
CA SER A 127 -1.47 -5.27 14.81
C SER A 127 -1.32 -3.76 15.00
N MET A 128 -0.26 -3.13 14.46
CA MET A 128 -0.02 -1.68 14.56
C MET A 128 -0.60 -0.87 13.39
N ILE A 129 -0.93 -1.52 12.26
CA ILE A 129 -1.48 -0.84 11.08
C ILE A 129 -2.95 -0.43 11.29
N ILE A 130 -3.66 -1.12 12.19
CA ILE A 130 -5.06 -0.83 12.48
C ILE A 130 -5.14 0.42 13.36
N MET A 131 -5.78 1.50 12.88
CA MET A 131 -5.99 2.76 13.63
C MET A 131 -7.01 2.66 14.78
N VAL A 132 -7.56 1.47 15.02
CA VAL A 132 -8.58 1.20 16.05
C VAL A 132 -8.05 0.15 17.01
N VAL A 133 -7.97 0.51 18.29
CA VAL A 133 -7.64 -0.42 19.38
C VAL A 133 -8.93 -0.95 19.99
N TYR A 134 -9.19 -2.25 19.86
CA TYR A 134 -10.37 -2.90 20.44
C TYR A 134 -10.03 -3.66 21.72
N LYS A 135 -11.05 -3.92 22.54
CA LYS A 135 -10.89 -4.67 23.80
C LYS A 135 -10.53 -6.14 23.50
N GLY A 136 -9.44 -6.62 24.09
CA GLY A 136 -8.88 -7.95 23.86
C GLY A 136 -7.89 -8.00 22.70
N GLN A 137 -7.45 -6.85 22.17
CA GLN A 137 -6.43 -6.81 21.12
C GLN A 137 -5.09 -7.30 21.66
N TRP A 138 -4.48 -8.20 20.88
CA TRP A 138 -3.18 -8.78 21.16
C TRP A 138 -2.11 -8.08 20.32
N PHE A 139 -1.10 -7.54 21.01
CA PHE A 139 0.11 -6.98 20.41
C PHE A 139 1.29 -7.94 20.65
N PRO A 140 1.72 -8.71 19.63
CA PRO A 140 2.76 -9.70 19.79
C PRO A 140 4.07 -9.15 20.33
N LYS A 141 4.60 -9.84 21.34
CA LYS A 141 5.94 -9.63 21.87
C LYS A 141 6.87 -10.67 21.27
N CYS A 142 7.87 -10.20 20.53
CA CYS A 142 8.85 -11.06 19.89
C CYS A 142 10.18 -11.01 20.65
N ASP A 143 10.93 -12.11 20.61
CA ASP A 143 12.31 -12.16 21.11
C ASP A 143 13.31 -11.56 20.12
N THR A 144 14.61 -11.64 20.42
CA THR A 144 15.69 -11.11 19.57
C THR A 144 15.82 -11.84 18.23
N GLU A 145 15.38 -13.09 18.17
CA GLU A 145 15.35 -13.89 16.94
C GLU A 145 14.10 -13.59 16.11
N GLY A 146 13.14 -12.83 16.66
CA GLY A 146 11.85 -12.54 16.07
C GLY A 146 10.80 -13.61 16.36
N ASN A 147 11.05 -14.59 17.20
CA ASN A 147 10.04 -15.60 17.57
C ASN A 147 9.08 -15.07 18.64
N PHE A 148 7.92 -15.70 18.82
CA PHE A 148 7.00 -15.31 19.89
C PHE A 148 7.61 -15.61 21.26
N LEU A 149 7.53 -14.65 22.19
CA LEU A 149 7.73 -14.97 23.60
C LEU A 149 6.68 -15.99 24.07
N PRO A 150 7.03 -16.99 24.90
CA PRO A 150 6.10 -18.04 25.33
C PRO A 150 4.82 -17.49 25.96
N MET A 151 4.95 -16.46 26.81
CA MET A 151 3.82 -15.74 27.37
C MET A 151 3.50 -14.49 26.54
N GLN A 152 2.26 -14.43 26.07
CA GLN A 152 1.68 -13.28 25.38
C GLN A 152 0.54 -12.70 26.20
N CYS A 153 0.22 -11.43 25.99
CA CYS A 153 -0.88 -10.77 26.68
C CYS A 153 -1.69 -9.89 25.72
N ASP A 154 -2.99 -9.79 25.99
CA ASP A 154 -3.86 -8.80 25.36
C ASP A 154 -3.91 -7.49 26.16
N ASN A 155 -4.52 -6.46 25.56
CA ASN A 155 -4.71 -5.16 26.20
C ASN A 155 -5.74 -5.15 27.36
N THR A 156 -6.34 -6.30 27.68
CA THR A 156 -7.22 -6.48 28.85
C THR A 156 -6.53 -7.19 30.00
N GLN A 157 -5.20 -7.28 29.96
CA GLN A 157 -4.37 -7.94 30.98
C GLN A 157 -4.62 -9.44 31.09
N HIS A 158 -5.21 -10.07 30.06
CA HIS A 158 -5.23 -11.52 29.99
C HIS A 158 -3.97 -12.00 29.27
N CYS A 159 -3.21 -12.88 29.92
CA CYS A 159 -2.06 -13.53 29.30
C CYS A 159 -2.36 -14.99 29.01
N PHE A 160 -1.68 -15.53 28.00
CA PHE A 160 -1.85 -16.89 27.49
C PHE A 160 -0.53 -17.41 26.92
N CYS A 161 -0.40 -18.73 26.82
CA CYS A 161 0.78 -19.36 26.24
C CYS A 161 0.60 -19.54 24.73
N VAL A 162 1.67 -19.32 23.98
CA VAL A 162 1.68 -19.51 22.52
C VAL A 162 2.83 -20.40 22.07
N ASP A 163 2.65 -21.03 20.91
CA ASP A 163 3.76 -21.68 20.21
C ASP A 163 4.83 -20.65 19.76
N LYS A 164 6.12 -20.96 20.01
CA LYS A 164 7.24 -20.04 19.75
C LYS A 164 7.33 -19.62 18.26
N LEU A 165 7.00 -20.50 17.33
CA LEU A 165 7.15 -20.25 15.88
C LEU A 165 5.82 -19.81 15.24
N MET A 166 4.73 -20.46 15.59
CA MET A 166 3.42 -20.28 14.97
C MET A 166 2.57 -19.20 15.65
N GLY A 167 2.80 -18.92 16.94
CA GLY A 167 1.93 -18.03 17.71
C GLY A 167 0.54 -18.60 18.00
N THR A 168 0.35 -19.92 17.86
CA THR A 168 -0.92 -20.57 18.18
C THR A 168 -1.14 -20.55 19.68
N VAL A 169 -2.30 -20.02 20.12
CA VAL A 169 -2.67 -19.99 21.54
C VAL A 169 -2.95 -21.41 22.03
N GLN A 170 -2.31 -21.79 23.13
CA GLN A 170 -2.56 -23.07 23.80
C GLN A 170 -3.91 -23.01 24.53
N GLU A 171 -4.76 -24.01 24.29
CA GLU A 171 -6.09 -24.05 24.89
C GLU A 171 -6.03 -24.07 26.42
N GLY A 172 -6.96 -23.34 27.07
CA GLY A 172 -7.06 -23.28 28.53
C GLY A 172 -5.97 -22.46 29.23
N THR A 173 -5.01 -21.87 28.51
CA THR A 173 -3.91 -21.10 29.13
C THR A 173 -4.23 -19.62 29.36
N LYS A 174 -5.38 -19.13 28.86
CA LYS A 174 -5.77 -17.72 28.99
C LYS A 174 -6.26 -17.42 30.41
N VAL A 175 -5.47 -16.65 31.14
CA VAL A 175 -5.75 -16.23 32.52
C VAL A 175 -5.63 -14.72 32.66
N LEU A 176 -6.32 -14.14 33.66
CA LEU A 176 -6.10 -12.75 34.03
C LEU A 176 -4.76 -12.64 34.79
N GLY A 177 -3.90 -11.72 34.37
CA GLY A 177 -2.54 -11.62 34.91
C GLY A 177 -1.55 -12.53 34.18
N ALA A 178 -0.48 -12.94 34.85
CA ALA A 178 0.59 -13.73 34.25
C ALA A 178 0.18 -15.21 34.04
N ALA A 179 0.30 -15.70 32.81
CA ALA A 179 0.17 -17.12 32.51
C ALA A 179 1.50 -17.83 32.82
N ASN A 180 1.43 -19.07 33.31
CA ASN A 180 2.62 -19.89 33.54
C ASN A 180 2.97 -20.63 32.24
N CYS A 181 3.95 -20.07 31.52
CA CYS A 181 4.56 -20.56 30.30
C CYS A 181 6.09 -20.59 30.53
#